data_AF-A0A952DNK1-F1
#
_entry.id   AF-A0A952DNK1-F1
#
_cell.length_a   1.000
_cell.length_b   1.000
_cell.length_c   1.000
_cell.angle_alpha   90.00
_cell.angle_beta   90.00
_cell.angle_gamma   90.00
#
_symmetry.space_group_name_H-M   'P 1'
#
loop_
_entity.id
_entity.type
_entity.pdbx_description
1 polymer ?
#
loop_
_entity_poly.entity_id
_entity_poly.type
_entity_poly.pdbx_seq_one_letter_code
_entity_poly.pdbx_strand_id
1 'polypeptide(L)'
;MTVTLTNGTGADLSNVRYARVMDWDVPPTEFDELVTHVGTGTTSTLIRSTDDGFANANPETARLNTGIMSGTINTDFSAKGPADHGSLFVFDFGTLLVGESYTFDIFYGAGANLADALSLLSLVSPELYSLGQSSGSTSDTYPTFVFAFSGVGGDVVVPPPPPPPTGVPEPAALALFGLGLAGLGLMRRRKTA
;
A
#
# COMPACT_ATOMS: atom_id res chain seq x y z
N MET A 1 -4.84 7.96 6.80
CA MET A 1 -6.11 8.43 7.39
C MET A 1 -6.91 7.21 7.75
N THR A 2 -7.36 7.10 8.99
CA THR A 2 -8.23 6.00 9.42
C THR A 2 -9.69 6.34 9.17
N VAL A 3 -10.43 5.40 8.59
CA VAL A 3 -11.87 5.46 8.36
C VAL A 3 -12.53 4.43 9.25
N THR A 4 -13.52 4.85 10.02
CA THR A 4 -14.34 3.97 10.85
C THR A 4 -15.80 4.16 10.49
N LEU A 5 -16.45 3.07 10.07
CA LEU A 5 -17.88 2.99 9.84
C LEU A 5 -18.52 2.35 11.06
N THR A 6 -19.36 3.07 11.80
CA THR A 6 -20.04 2.57 13.00
C THR A 6 -21.54 2.45 12.76
N ASN A 7 -22.13 1.29 13.06
CA ASN A 7 -23.58 1.14 13.09
C ASN A 7 -24.14 1.71 14.40
N GLY A 8 -24.46 3.00 14.39
CA GLY A 8 -25.15 3.67 15.50
C GLY A 8 -26.67 3.52 15.49
N THR A 9 -27.23 2.66 14.64
CA THR A 9 -28.69 2.49 14.50
C THR A 9 -29.24 1.47 15.49
N GLY A 10 -30.57 1.31 15.54
CA GLY A 10 -31.24 0.33 16.41
C GLY A 10 -31.43 -1.06 15.80
N ALA A 11 -30.86 -1.33 14.62
CA ALA A 11 -30.97 -2.61 13.92
C ALA A 11 -29.69 -2.92 13.13
N ASP A 12 -29.52 -4.17 12.72
CA ASP A 12 -28.38 -4.59 11.91
C ASP A 12 -28.45 -3.95 10.52
N LEU A 13 -27.30 -3.50 10.00
CA LEU A 13 -27.16 -3.04 8.63
C LEU A 13 -26.64 -4.19 7.80
N SER A 14 -27.39 -4.66 6.79
CA SER A 14 -27.05 -5.87 6.02
C SER A 14 -26.18 -5.65 4.78
N ASN A 15 -25.89 -4.40 4.43
CA ASN A 15 -25.18 -4.05 3.20
C ASN A 15 -24.41 -2.73 3.39
N VAL A 16 -23.34 -2.77 4.18
CA VAL A 16 -22.47 -1.62 4.40
C VAL A 16 -21.46 -1.53 3.28
N ARG A 17 -21.54 -0.45 2.50
CA ARG A 17 -20.64 -0.19 1.38
C ARG A 17 -19.91 1.12 1.51
N TYR A 18 -18.69 1.14 0.98
CA TYR A 18 -17.87 2.33 0.86
C TYR A 18 -17.41 2.49 -0.58
N ALA A 19 -17.59 3.67 -1.15
CA ALA A 19 -17.04 4.02 -2.45
C ALA A 19 -16.07 5.19 -2.32
N ARG A 20 -14.95 5.09 -3.02
CA ARG A 20 -14.01 6.19 -3.18
C ARG A 20 -13.70 6.37 -4.64
N VAL A 21 -13.91 7.59 -5.09
CA VAL A 21 -13.56 8.07 -6.43
C VAL A 21 -12.49 9.12 -6.26
N MET A 22 -11.53 9.16 -7.17
CA MET A 22 -10.50 10.18 -7.22
C MET A 22 -10.00 10.31 -8.66
N ASP A 23 -9.79 11.55 -9.06
CA ASP A 23 -9.26 11.92 -10.36
C ASP A 23 -7.76 12.18 -10.26
N TRP A 24 -6.98 11.63 -11.20
CA TRP A 24 -5.56 11.85 -11.24
C TRP A 24 -5.29 12.99 -12.22
N ASP A 25 -4.99 14.20 -11.72
CA ASP A 25 -4.46 15.31 -12.52
C ASP A 25 -2.94 15.40 -12.30
N VAL A 26 -2.13 14.62 -13.02
CA VAL A 26 -0.69 14.45 -12.71
C VAL A 26 0.20 15.34 -13.59
N PRO A 27 0.87 16.35 -13.03
CA PRO A 27 1.78 17.21 -13.81
C PRO A 27 2.99 16.45 -14.36
N PRO A 28 3.55 16.87 -15.51
CA PRO A 28 3.14 18.02 -16.34
C PRO A 28 2.14 17.67 -17.46
N THR A 29 1.44 16.55 -17.36
CA THR A 29 0.46 16.10 -18.36
C THR A 29 -0.88 15.91 -17.69
N GLU A 30 -1.36 16.97 -17.03
CA GLU A 30 -2.71 17.00 -16.50
C GLU A 30 -3.71 16.62 -17.61
N PHE A 31 -4.65 15.73 -17.29
CA PHE A 31 -5.64 15.13 -18.19
C PHE A 31 -5.11 14.08 -19.19
N ASP A 32 -3.86 13.65 -19.07
CA ASP A 32 -3.24 12.61 -19.89
C ASP A 32 -2.34 11.71 -19.02
N GLU A 33 -2.89 11.07 -18.00
CA GLU A 33 -2.16 10.31 -16.98
C GLU A 33 -1.99 8.82 -17.33
N LEU A 34 -1.08 8.18 -16.61
CA LEU A 34 -0.95 6.73 -16.55
C LEU A 34 -1.38 6.24 -15.17
N VAL A 35 -2.37 5.35 -15.13
CA VAL A 35 -2.92 4.77 -13.90
C VAL A 35 -2.51 3.31 -13.75
N THR A 36 -2.17 2.91 -12.53
CA THR A 36 -1.85 1.53 -12.16
C THR A 36 -2.72 1.11 -10.98
N HIS A 37 -3.38 -0.05 -11.03
CA HIS A 37 -4.04 -0.69 -9.89
C HIS A 37 -3.35 -2.01 -9.54
N VAL A 38 -3.16 -2.27 -8.25
CA VAL A 38 -2.62 -3.55 -7.74
C VAL A 38 -3.37 -3.97 -6.49
N GLY A 39 -3.69 -5.26 -6.38
CA GLY A 39 -4.39 -5.86 -5.24
C GLY A 39 -5.89 -6.06 -5.45
N THR A 40 -6.42 -5.84 -6.65
CA THR A 40 -7.85 -5.99 -6.91
C THR A 40 -8.27 -7.45 -6.80
N GLY A 41 -7.40 -8.38 -7.20
CA GLY A 41 -7.68 -9.82 -7.21
C GLY A 41 -7.62 -10.49 -5.84
N THR A 42 -6.94 -9.89 -4.87
CA THR A 42 -6.78 -10.43 -3.50
C THR A 42 -7.75 -9.78 -2.52
N THR A 43 -8.27 -8.59 -2.82
CA THR A 43 -9.18 -7.85 -1.94
C THR A 43 -10.61 -8.37 -2.00
N SER A 44 -10.95 -9.26 -1.06
CA SER A 44 -12.23 -9.98 -1.06
C SER A 44 -13.48 -9.09 -0.91
N THR A 45 -13.36 -7.94 -0.26
CA THR A 45 -14.47 -6.98 -0.09
C THR A 45 -14.64 -6.07 -1.30
N LEU A 46 -13.67 -6.02 -2.23
CA LEU A 46 -13.72 -5.16 -3.40
C LEU A 46 -14.73 -5.73 -4.41
N ILE A 47 -15.87 -5.05 -4.54
CA ILE A 47 -16.92 -5.43 -5.50
C ILE A 47 -16.80 -4.67 -6.83
N ARG A 48 -16.11 -3.52 -6.83
CA ARG A 48 -15.81 -2.76 -8.03
C ARG A 48 -14.50 -1.99 -7.90
N SER A 49 -13.61 -2.10 -8.89
CA SER A 49 -12.61 -1.11 -9.21
C SER A 49 -12.63 -0.78 -10.69
N THR A 50 -12.36 0.48 -11.04
CA THR A 50 -12.17 0.96 -12.42
C THR A 50 -11.21 2.15 -12.42
N ASP A 51 -10.77 2.57 -13.60
CA ASP A 51 -9.98 3.79 -13.80
C ASP A 51 -10.84 5.06 -13.93
N ASP A 52 -12.15 5.01 -13.67
CA ASP A 52 -13.03 6.18 -13.83
C ASP A 52 -13.00 7.09 -12.58
N GLY A 53 -12.13 8.09 -12.61
CA GLY A 53 -12.03 9.15 -11.60
C GLY A 53 -13.19 10.15 -11.60
N PHE A 54 -14.11 10.06 -12.57
CA PHE A 54 -15.28 10.92 -12.70
C PHE A 54 -16.58 10.21 -12.32
N ALA A 55 -16.48 8.94 -11.91
CA ALA A 55 -17.62 8.14 -11.51
C ALA A 55 -18.41 8.81 -10.37
N ASN A 56 -19.72 8.55 -10.33
CA ASN A 56 -20.53 8.96 -9.19
C ASN A 56 -20.07 8.21 -7.92
N ALA A 57 -19.86 8.92 -6.81
CA ALA A 57 -19.38 8.33 -5.56
C ALA A 57 -20.45 7.61 -4.71
N ASN A 58 -21.68 7.45 -5.21
CA ASN A 58 -22.70 6.64 -4.56
C ASN A 58 -22.37 5.14 -4.76
N PRO A 59 -22.12 4.35 -3.71
CA PRO A 59 -21.70 2.95 -3.85
C PRO A 59 -22.69 2.07 -4.61
N GLU A 60 -23.99 2.40 -4.63
CA GLU A 60 -24.99 1.61 -5.35
C GLU A 60 -24.95 1.79 -6.87
N THR A 61 -24.57 2.97 -7.35
CA THR A 61 -24.42 3.25 -8.78
C THR A 61 -22.97 3.04 -9.22
N ALA A 62 -22.00 3.40 -8.38
CA ALA A 62 -20.57 3.23 -8.62
C ALA A 62 -20.20 1.78 -8.92
N ARG A 63 -20.80 0.80 -8.22
CA ARG A 63 -20.52 -0.63 -8.44
C ARG A 63 -20.85 -1.13 -9.86
N LEU A 64 -21.59 -0.34 -10.65
CA LEU A 64 -21.95 -0.63 -12.04
C LEU A 64 -21.04 0.09 -13.05
N ASN A 65 -20.11 0.92 -12.59
CA ASN A 65 -19.20 1.67 -13.45
C ASN A 65 -18.32 0.73 -14.30
N THR A 66 -18.07 1.13 -15.55
CA THR A 66 -17.36 0.32 -16.55
C THR A 66 -15.94 0.79 -16.85
N GLY A 67 -15.44 1.81 -16.16
CA GLY A 67 -14.16 2.43 -16.45
C GLY A 67 -14.20 3.33 -17.67
N ILE A 68 -13.09 4.05 -17.87
CA ILE A 68 -12.82 4.89 -19.04
C ILE A 68 -12.06 4.05 -20.06
N MET A 69 -11.01 3.37 -19.61
CA MET A 69 -10.21 2.49 -20.45
C MET A 69 -10.69 1.03 -20.37
N SER A 70 -10.50 0.28 -21.45
CA SER A 70 -10.80 -1.15 -21.45
C SER A 70 -9.79 -1.93 -20.59
N GLY A 71 -10.31 -2.97 -19.91
CA GLY A 71 -9.49 -3.87 -19.10
C GLY A 71 -9.04 -3.26 -17.76
N THR A 72 -9.83 -2.36 -17.18
CA THR A 72 -9.58 -1.76 -15.85
C THR A 72 -10.57 -2.20 -14.79
N ILE A 73 -11.63 -2.94 -15.18
CA ILE A 73 -12.67 -3.42 -14.26
C ILE A 73 -12.15 -4.59 -13.42
N ASN A 74 -12.09 -4.42 -12.10
CA ASN A 74 -11.76 -5.47 -11.11
C ASN A 74 -10.48 -6.26 -11.42
N THR A 75 -9.53 -5.64 -12.09
CA THR A 75 -8.28 -6.29 -12.47
C THR A 75 -7.12 -5.38 -12.13
N ASP A 76 -6.00 -5.99 -11.78
CA ASP A 76 -4.73 -5.28 -11.73
C ASP A 76 -4.35 -4.88 -13.15
N PHE A 77 -3.81 -3.67 -13.29
CA PHE A 77 -3.28 -3.14 -14.54
C PHE A 77 -2.17 -2.15 -14.22
N SER A 78 -1.24 -1.97 -15.16
CA SER A 78 -0.10 -1.09 -14.97
C SER A 78 -0.02 -0.07 -16.09
N ALA A 79 0.18 1.19 -15.70
CA ALA A 79 0.37 2.34 -16.58
C ALA A 79 -0.63 2.38 -17.76
N LYS A 80 -1.92 2.19 -17.47
CA LYS A 80 -3.00 2.39 -18.44
C LYS A 80 -3.19 3.88 -18.67
N GLY A 81 -3.39 4.26 -19.93
CA GLY A 81 -3.44 5.65 -20.39
C GLY A 81 -2.60 5.81 -21.66
N PRO A 82 -2.23 7.03 -22.07
CA PRO A 82 -2.67 8.31 -21.49
C PRO A 82 -4.18 8.51 -21.68
N ALA A 83 -4.84 9.02 -20.63
CA ALA A 83 -6.22 9.49 -20.68
C ALA A 83 -6.47 10.43 -19.51
N ASP A 84 -7.50 11.26 -19.62
CA ASP A 84 -8.07 11.98 -18.48
C ASP A 84 -8.86 10.97 -17.63
N HIS A 85 -8.25 10.49 -16.54
CA HIS A 85 -8.82 9.41 -15.75
C HIS A 85 -8.22 9.31 -14.35
N GLY A 86 -8.75 8.40 -13.54
CA GLY A 86 -8.43 8.32 -12.13
C GLY A 86 -8.65 6.94 -11.58
N SER A 87 -9.42 6.84 -10.50
CA SER A 87 -9.72 5.57 -9.85
C SER A 87 -11.03 5.61 -9.11
N LEU A 88 -11.79 4.53 -9.27
CA LEU A 88 -12.91 4.17 -8.44
C LEU A 88 -12.59 2.87 -7.70
N PHE A 89 -12.93 2.81 -6.41
CA PHE A 89 -12.98 1.59 -5.61
C PHE A 89 -14.28 1.54 -4.82
N VAL A 90 -14.97 0.40 -4.86
CA VAL A 90 -16.19 0.12 -4.11
C VAL A 90 -16.01 -1.17 -3.32
N PHE A 91 -16.16 -1.06 -2.02
CA PHE A 91 -16.08 -2.17 -1.08
C PHE A 91 -17.46 -2.50 -0.53
N ASP A 92 -17.71 -3.79 -0.30
CA ASP A 92 -18.84 -4.33 0.42
C ASP A 92 -18.33 -5.03 1.67
N PHE A 93 -18.60 -4.43 2.83
CA PHE A 93 -18.20 -4.95 4.13
C PHE A 93 -19.30 -5.85 4.74
N GLY A 94 -20.38 -6.11 4.00
CA GLY A 94 -21.46 -6.99 4.42
C GLY A 94 -22.28 -6.41 5.59
N THR A 95 -22.62 -7.30 6.52
CA THR A 95 -23.45 -6.96 7.68
C THR A 95 -22.61 -6.32 8.79
N LEU A 96 -23.12 -5.23 9.37
CA LEU A 96 -22.59 -4.61 10.58
C LEU A 96 -23.68 -4.60 11.65
N LEU A 97 -23.49 -5.35 12.74
CA LEU A 97 -24.48 -5.46 13.81
C LEU A 97 -24.61 -4.14 14.58
N VAL A 98 -25.67 -4.01 15.37
CA VAL A 98 -25.88 -2.82 16.23
C VAL A 98 -24.66 -2.55 17.12
N GLY A 99 -24.10 -1.34 17.01
CA GLY A 99 -22.94 -0.89 17.78
C GLY A 99 -21.59 -1.35 17.23
N GLU A 100 -21.55 -2.22 16.22
CA GLU A 100 -20.29 -2.65 15.61
C GLU A 100 -19.67 -1.56 14.74
N SER A 101 -18.36 -1.71 14.51
CA SER A 101 -17.61 -0.85 13.60
C SER A 101 -16.71 -1.65 12.67
N TYR A 102 -16.55 -1.17 11.44
CA TYR A 102 -15.52 -1.62 10.51
C TYR A 102 -14.51 -0.49 10.30
N THR A 103 -13.22 -0.80 10.45
CA THR A 103 -12.14 0.18 10.38
C THR A 103 -11.11 -0.24 9.34
N PHE A 104 -10.69 0.71 8.51
CA PHE A 104 -9.66 0.56 7.51
C PHE A 104 -8.89 1.87 7.34
N ASP A 105 -7.74 1.82 6.70
CA ASP A 105 -6.90 2.99 6.45
C ASP A 105 -6.84 3.33 4.96
N ILE A 106 -6.77 4.63 4.68
CA ILE A 106 -6.56 5.22 3.37
C ILE A 106 -5.28 6.06 3.41
N PHE A 107 -4.43 5.95 2.38
CA PHE A 107 -3.17 6.67 2.27
C PHE A 107 -3.12 7.49 0.98
N TYR A 108 -2.63 8.71 1.10
CA TYR A 108 -2.19 9.54 -0.03
C TYR A 108 -0.70 9.83 0.15
N GLY A 109 0.05 9.75 -0.94
CA GLY A 109 1.48 10.04 -0.93
C GLY A 109 2.01 10.34 -2.32
N ALA A 110 3.29 10.71 -2.39
CA ALA A 110 3.99 10.87 -3.66
C ALA A 110 5.47 10.54 -3.44
N GLY A 111 6.04 9.73 -4.33
CA GLY A 111 7.48 9.56 -4.47
C GLY A 111 8.02 10.50 -5.54
N ALA A 112 9.30 10.86 -5.48
CA ALA A 112 9.93 11.64 -6.55
C ALA A 112 9.97 10.88 -7.88
N ASN A 113 9.78 9.55 -7.81
CA ASN A 113 9.81 8.59 -8.90
C ASN A 113 9.04 7.32 -8.46
N LEU A 114 8.95 6.30 -9.32
CA LEU A 114 8.19 5.08 -9.02
C LEU A 114 8.82 4.28 -7.87
N ALA A 115 10.15 4.18 -7.83
CA ALA A 115 10.84 3.43 -6.79
C ALA A 115 10.62 4.03 -5.39
N ASP A 116 10.65 5.36 -5.29
CA ASP A 116 10.36 6.09 -4.06
C ASP A 116 8.89 5.93 -3.64
N ALA A 117 7.96 5.95 -4.60
CA ALA A 117 6.54 5.73 -4.32
C ALA A 117 6.27 4.31 -3.79
N LEU A 118 6.88 3.28 -4.40
CA LEU A 118 6.80 1.90 -3.90
C LEU A 118 7.46 1.75 -2.52
N SER A 119 8.54 2.49 -2.26
CA SER A 119 9.17 2.51 -0.94
C SER A 119 8.23 3.10 0.13
N LEU A 120 7.49 4.17 -0.19
CA LEU A 120 6.47 4.73 0.69
C LEU A 120 5.33 3.73 0.95
N LEU A 121 4.89 2.99 -0.08
CA LEU A 121 3.88 1.94 0.08
C LEU A 121 4.33 0.84 1.04
N SER A 122 5.61 0.43 1.00
CA SER A 122 6.11 -0.58 1.95
C SER A 122 5.96 -0.18 3.42
N LEU A 123 5.96 1.12 3.73
CA LEU A 123 5.79 1.63 5.10
C LEU A 123 4.36 1.49 5.61
N VAL A 124 3.39 1.40 4.71
CA VAL A 124 1.96 1.29 5.05
C VAL A 124 1.38 -0.09 4.74
N SER A 125 2.16 -0.97 4.10
CA SER A 125 1.78 -2.37 3.80
C SER A 125 0.37 -2.47 3.19
N PRO A 126 0.12 -1.80 2.06
CA PRO A 126 -1.21 -1.73 1.46
C PRO A 126 -1.70 -3.10 1.02
N GLU A 127 -3.01 -3.27 1.02
CA GLU A 127 -3.70 -4.41 0.42
C GLU A 127 -4.14 -4.11 -1.02
N LEU A 128 -4.40 -2.83 -1.32
CA LEU A 128 -4.87 -2.34 -2.61
C LEU A 128 -4.35 -0.91 -2.82
N TYR A 129 -3.85 -0.60 -4.02
CA TYR A 129 -3.44 0.76 -4.34
C TYR A 129 -3.68 1.14 -5.80
N SER A 130 -3.77 2.46 -6.02
CA SER A 130 -3.61 3.11 -7.30
C SER A 130 -2.34 3.96 -7.32
N LEU A 131 -1.65 3.97 -8.45
CA LEU A 131 -0.65 4.98 -8.77
C LEU A 131 -1.16 5.90 -9.88
N GLY A 132 -0.79 7.18 -9.80
CA GLY A 132 -0.95 8.16 -10.87
C GLY A 132 0.41 8.68 -11.31
N GLN A 133 0.67 8.67 -12.61
CA GLN A 133 1.93 9.11 -13.21
C GLN A 133 1.66 9.99 -14.43
N SER A 134 2.53 10.97 -14.69
CA SER A 134 2.47 11.72 -15.94
C SER A 134 2.82 10.83 -17.13
N SER A 135 2.15 11.03 -18.27
CA SER A 135 2.53 10.40 -19.54
C SER A 135 3.70 11.10 -20.25
N GLY A 136 4.12 12.25 -19.75
CA GLY A 136 5.08 13.14 -20.41
C GLY A 136 6.53 12.63 -20.46
N SER A 137 6.84 11.47 -19.87
CA SER A 137 8.16 10.84 -20.01
C SER A 137 8.15 9.38 -19.54
N THR A 138 8.83 8.53 -20.31
CA THR A 138 9.19 7.15 -19.93
C THR A 138 10.39 7.08 -18.98
N SER A 139 10.89 8.22 -18.51
CA SER A 139 11.97 8.34 -17.51
C SER A 139 11.37 8.56 -16.12
N ASP A 140 11.93 7.84 -15.13
CA ASP A 140 11.66 7.84 -13.68
C ASP A 140 11.99 9.19 -13.00
N THR A 141 11.76 10.29 -13.70
CA THR A 141 12.09 11.68 -13.34
C THR A 141 10.87 12.48 -12.88
N TYR A 142 9.66 11.97 -13.12
CA TYR A 142 8.44 12.62 -12.65
C TYR A 142 7.92 11.94 -11.39
N PRO A 143 7.31 12.72 -10.47
CA PRO A 143 6.70 12.17 -9.28
C PRO A 143 5.67 11.09 -9.62
N THR A 144 5.64 10.04 -8.80
CA THR A 144 4.58 9.04 -8.83
C THR A 144 3.69 9.26 -7.61
N PHE A 145 2.42 9.53 -7.86
CA PHE A 145 1.43 9.74 -6.81
C PHE A 145 0.82 8.41 -6.40
N VAL A 146 0.47 8.32 -5.13
CA VAL A 146 0.04 7.09 -4.47
C VAL A 146 -1.31 7.33 -3.81
N PHE A 147 -2.22 6.39 -4.03
CA PHE A 147 -3.46 6.25 -3.29
C PHE A 147 -3.63 4.79 -2.87
N ALA A 148 -3.79 4.50 -1.57
CA ALA A 148 -3.79 3.10 -1.10
C ALA A 148 -4.74 2.82 0.06
N PHE A 149 -5.08 1.54 0.24
CA PHE A 149 -5.90 1.01 1.31
C PHE A 149 -5.17 -0.07 2.11
N SER A 150 -5.48 -0.17 3.40
CA SER A 150 -5.12 -1.28 4.28
C SER A 150 -6.31 -1.61 5.18
N GLY A 151 -6.49 -2.88 5.56
CA GLY A 151 -7.63 -3.32 6.37
C GLY A 151 -8.94 -3.38 5.59
N VAL A 152 -8.88 -3.57 4.26
CA VAL A 152 -10.05 -3.75 3.39
C VAL A 152 -10.27 -5.22 3.03
N GLY A 153 -9.53 -6.16 3.62
CA GLY A 153 -9.73 -7.59 3.44
C GLY A 153 -9.06 -8.15 2.19
N GLY A 154 -7.94 -7.55 1.78
CA GLY A 154 -7.01 -8.11 0.81
C GLY A 154 -5.70 -8.60 1.43
N ASP A 155 -4.88 -9.26 0.61
CA ASP A 155 -3.51 -9.60 0.99
C ASP A 155 -2.60 -8.38 0.84
N VAL A 156 -1.60 -8.23 1.71
CA VAL A 156 -0.59 -7.17 1.59
C VAL A 156 0.17 -7.35 0.26
N VAL A 157 0.08 -6.34 -0.62
CA VAL A 157 0.69 -6.37 -1.97
C VAL A 157 2.07 -5.74 -2.04
N VAL A 158 2.44 -4.91 -1.06
CA VAL A 158 3.81 -4.39 -0.91
C VAL A 158 4.28 -4.69 0.51
N PRO A 159 5.13 -5.71 0.71
CA PRO A 159 5.56 -6.10 2.06
C PRO A 159 6.48 -5.03 2.68
N PRO A 160 6.51 -4.92 4.01
CA PRO A 160 7.41 -4.00 4.70
C PRO A 160 8.88 -4.44 4.51
N PRO A 161 9.83 -3.50 4.63
CA PRO A 161 11.26 -3.83 4.55
C PRO A 161 11.64 -4.85 5.63
N PRO A 162 12.57 -5.77 5.35
CA PRO A 162 12.98 -6.78 6.31
C PRO A 162 13.55 -6.13 7.59
N PRO A 163 13.31 -6.72 8.78
CA PRO A 163 13.87 -6.19 10.01
C PRO A 163 15.41 -6.16 9.92
N PRO A 164 16.08 -5.19 10.58
CA PRO A 164 17.53 -5.17 10.64
C PRO A 164 18.04 -6.54 11.14
N PRO A 165 19.16 -7.06 10.61
CA PRO A 165 19.72 -8.30 11.10
C PRO A 165 19.94 -8.16 12.61
N THR A 166 19.31 -9.04 13.39
CA THR A 166 19.54 -9.13 14.82
C THR A 166 21.03 -9.39 15.00
N GLY A 167 21.69 -8.53 15.79
CA GLY A 167 23.14 -8.46 15.88
C GLY A 167 23.76 -9.85 15.97
N VAL A 168 24.66 -10.15 15.04
CA VAL A 168 25.50 -11.35 15.09
C VAL A 168 26.00 -11.49 16.52
N PRO A 169 25.75 -12.62 17.22
CA PRO A 169 26.32 -12.82 18.56
C PRO A 169 27.81 -12.56 18.46
N GLU A 170 28.34 -11.64 19.27
CA GLU A 170 29.74 -11.24 19.24
C GLU A 170 30.61 -12.49 19.04
N PRO A 171 31.40 -12.56 17.95
CA PRO A 171 32.00 -13.82 17.55
C PRO A 171 32.85 -14.33 18.70
N ALA A 172 32.78 -15.64 18.95
CA ALA A 172 33.63 -16.33 19.93
C ALA A 172 35.12 -15.99 19.77
N ALA A 173 35.54 -15.40 18.64
CA ALA A 173 36.83 -14.75 18.43
C ALA A 173 37.19 -13.67 19.46
N LEU A 174 36.25 -12.85 19.96
CA LEU A 174 36.54 -11.88 21.04
C LEU A 174 36.81 -12.58 22.37
N ALA A 175 36.04 -13.63 22.68
CA ALA A 175 36.30 -14.48 23.83
C ALA A 175 37.64 -15.23 23.68
N LEU A 176 37.94 -15.77 22.50
CA LEU A 176 39.19 -16.47 22.20
C LEU A 176 40.40 -15.52 22.25
N PHE A 177 40.24 -14.30 21.76
CA PHE A 177 41.27 -13.26 21.82
C PHE A 177 41.52 -12.81 23.26
N GLY A 178 40.46 -12.60 24.04
CA GLY A 178 40.55 -12.32 25.48
C GLY A 178 41.24 -13.44 26.26
N LEU A 179 40.86 -14.70 25.99
CA LEU A 179 41.50 -15.88 26.58
C LEU A 179 42.96 -16.03 26.13
N GLY A 180 43.27 -15.72 24.87
CA GLY A 180 44.63 -15.72 24.34
C GLY A 180 45.53 -14.70 25.04
N LEU A 181 45.05 -13.47 25.23
CA LEU A 181 45.75 -12.42 25.97
C LEU A 181 45.96 -12.80 27.45
N ALA A 182 44.94 -13.38 28.10
CA ALA A 182 45.04 -13.85 29.48
C ALA A 182 46.08 -14.98 29.62
N GLY A 183 46.09 -15.94 28.69
CA GLY A 183 47.07 -17.02 28.62
C GLY A 183 48.51 -16.52 28.46
N LEU A 184 48.72 -15.54 27.57
CA LEU A 184 50.02 -14.88 27.38
C LEU A 184 50.49 -14.14 28.63
N GLY A 185 49.59 -13.46 29.34
CA GLY A 185 49.90 -12.78 30.60
C GLY A 185 50.33 -13.74 31.72
N LEU A 186 49.63 -14.87 31.86
CA LEU A 186 49.96 -15.92 32.84
C LEU A 186 51.30 -16.60 32.52
N MET A 187 51.61 -16.84 31.25
CA MET A 187 52.91 -17.39 30.84
C MET A 187 54.08 -16.45 31.16
N ARG A 188 53.91 -15.13 31.00
CA ARG A 188 54.95 -14.15 31.35
C ARG A 188 55.26 -14.16 32.85
N ARG A 189 54.24 -14.28 33.71
CA ARG A 189 54.44 -14.30 35.17
C ARG A 189 55.19 -15.53 35.68
N ARG A 190 55.09 -16.67 34.99
CA ARG A 190 55.80 -17.91 35.37
C ARG A 190 57.29 -17.92 34.98
N LYS A 191 57.73 -17.01 34.08
CA LYS A 191 59.15 -16.88 33.72
C LYS A 191 59.95 -15.97 34.66
N THR A 192 59.28 -15.25 35.55
CA THR A 192 59.91 -14.30 36.49
C THR A 192 59.92 -14.80 37.94
N ALA A 193 59.58 -16.08 38.17
CA ALA A 193 59.60 -16.75 39.46
C ALA A 193 60.69 -17.83 39.50
#